data_AF-A0A2A2G6J8-F1
#
_entry.id   AF-A0A2A2G6J8-F1
#
_cell.length_a   1.000
_cell.length_b   1.000
_cell.length_c   1.000
_cell.angle_alpha   90.00
_cell.angle_beta   90.00
_cell.angle_gamma   90.00
#
_symmetry.space_group_name_H-M   'P 1'
#
loop_
_entity.id
_entity.type
_entity.pdbx_description
1 polymer ?
#
loop_
_entity_poly.entity_id
_entity_poly.type
_entity_poly.pdbx_seq_one_letter_code
_entity_poly.pdbx_strand_id
1 'polypeptide(L)'
;MRAPGAPSRRTVLTALALAAGSAALTGATASPALATTGATGNSGGTRRTRPALVVVGDSTSSAYQHSERPRAGWGQALPLLLGPQAGVLDLAWSGASSKSYADAGLLDRALSLLQPGDHLLISFGHNDEKVEDPARGTLPGSTFEEYLRRYLDGAAARGAQPVLVTPVERRRFDAFGAARDTHGAYPQAVRELAAATGTPLVDLTASSKDLWQRLGPDGTTSHFLHLAPGQHPQYPQGSQDNTHFQALGALAVARLVARELRSKRIVPPGWFPDPDAVTDPLARMFWPSERPVDTPAVLDVGPGRPFRTVQSAVDAAEPGGARRTVIRIQPGEYREVLLVPSGKPRISFVGMGERPEDVVLVHDNASGTVKPDGSGPFGTFGSASARVDGADFVARNLTFANDFDEAAHPEMKNRQAVALHLTGDRAVLSGVRFLGNQDTLLVNSPASGVASRSWFDRCWVEGDVDFVFGRGTAVFGDCEIRSLDRGSAGNNGYVTAGSQDLGIAHGYLFDRCRFTSGAAAGTVHLGRPWHPSGDPRAVAQVLVRDSWLGAHVAASPWTDMSGFSWREARFAEHRNRGPGAQVTPDRPQLPAAEETRFTVRTYLEGDDGWAPQLAGTAADSTALLALQD
;
A
#
# COMPACT_ATOMS: atom_id res chain seq x y z
N MET A 1 -23.99 19.37 -43.47
CA MET A 1 -24.23 18.26 -42.53
C MET A 1 -22.90 17.89 -41.87
N ARG A 2 -22.71 18.30 -40.62
CA ARG A 2 -21.61 17.90 -39.73
C ARG A 2 -22.27 17.57 -38.39
N ALA A 3 -22.07 16.36 -37.90
CA ALA A 3 -22.54 15.93 -36.58
C ALA A 3 -21.57 16.46 -35.48
N PRO A 4 -22.08 16.81 -34.28
CA PRO A 4 -21.32 17.55 -33.26
C PRO A 4 -20.49 16.62 -32.36
N GLY A 5 -19.35 17.15 -31.90
CA GLY A 5 -18.38 16.48 -31.04
C GLY A 5 -18.82 16.37 -29.56
N ALA A 6 -18.32 15.33 -28.90
CA ALA A 6 -18.49 15.08 -27.47
C ALA A 6 -17.66 16.08 -26.62
N PRO A 7 -18.16 16.54 -25.45
CA PRO A 7 -17.49 17.55 -24.65
C PRO A 7 -16.43 16.97 -23.69
N SER A 8 -15.35 17.74 -23.51
CA SER A 8 -14.23 17.47 -22.59
C SER A 8 -14.53 17.88 -21.14
N ARG A 9 -14.06 17.08 -20.18
CA ARG A 9 -14.13 17.33 -18.73
C ARG A 9 -13.40 18.63 -18.31
N ARG A 10 -14.15 19.70 -18.04
CA ARG A 10 -13.76 20.82 -17.17
C ARG A 10 -15.01 21.59 -16.72
N THR A 11 -15.01 22.02 -15.47
CA THR A 11 -15.93 22.98 -14.80
C THR A 11 -17.09 22.38 -13.99
N VAL A 12 -16.90 22.21 -12.67
CA VAL A 12 -17.97 22.40 -11.65
C VAL A 12 -17.35 22.98 -10.38
N LEU A 13 -17.56 24.29 -10.20
CA LEU A 13 -17.57 25.09 -8.96
C LEU A 13 -17.94 26.48 -9.50
N THR A 14 -19.18 26.95 -9.42
CA THR A 14 -19.72 27.67 -8.25
C THR A 14 -21.16 28.08 -8.60
N ALA A 15 -22.12 27.94 -7.69
CA ALA A 15 -23.22 28.90 -7.49
C ALA A 15 -24.13 28.42 -6.35
N LEU A 16 -24.20 29.18 -5.25
CA LEU A 16 -25.44 29.81 -4.74
C LEU A 16 -25.31 30.22 -3.27
N ALA A 17 -25.10 31.53 -3.08
CA ALA A 17 -25.65 32.37 -2.01
C ALA A 17 -26.31 33.54 -2.78
N LEU A 18 -27.44 34.17 -2.46
CA LEU A 18 -28.33 34.28 -1.31
C LEU A 18 -29.67 34.80 -1.89
N ALA A 19 -30.81 34.44 -1.30
CA ALA A 19 -31.99 35.30 -1.30
C ALA A 19 -32.81 35.02 -0.04
N ALA A 20 -32.87 36.01 0.84
CA ALA A 20 -33.72 36.05 2.01
C ALA A 20 -35.16 36.38 1.61
N GLY A 21 -36.13 35.74 2.28
CA GLY A 21 -37.55 36.06 2.21
C GLY A 21 -38.23 35.64 3.50
N SER A 22 -38.75 36.63 4.23
CA SER A 22 -39.24 36.58 5.61
C SER A 22 -40.50 35.75 5.82
N ALA A 23 -40.55 34.99 6.91
CA ALA A 23 -41.79 34.72 7.66
C ALA A 23 -41.43 34.42 9.13
N ALA A 24 -41.83 35.32 10.02
CA ALA A 24 -41.81 35.11 11.46
C ALA A 24 -43.08 34.35 11.87
N LEU A 25 -42.96 33.43 12.85
CA LEU A 25 -43.87 33.29 14.01
C LEU A 25 -43.45 32.10 14.90
N THR A 26 -43.00 32.46 16.10
CA THR A 26 -43.26 31.85 17.43
C THR A 26 -43.13 30.34 17.65
N GLY A 27 -42.25 29.96 18.57
CA GLY A 27 -42.27 28.66 19.23
C GLY A 27 -41.10 28.46 20.19
N ALA A 28 -41.16 29.08 21.36
CA ALA A 28 -40.24 28.79 22.45
C ALA A 28 -40.50 27.38 22.99
N THR A 29 -39.50 26.50 22.98
CA THR A 29 -39.37 25.43 23.99
C THR A 29 -37.89 25.24 24.30
N ALA A 30 -37.55 25.41 25.57
CA ALA A 30 -36.25 25.11 26.13
C ALA A 30 -36.08 23.58 26.29
N SER A 31 -34.86 23.09 26.09
CA SER A 31 -34.40 21.80 26.61
C SER A 31 -32.87 21.81 26.75
N PRO A 32 -32.33 21.03 27.71
CA PRO A 32 -31.33 21.53 28.65
C PRO A 32 -29.88 21.30 28.20
N ALA A 33 -28.99 22.11 28.76
CA ALA A 33 -27.55 21.90 28.73
C ALA A 33 -27.20 20.61 29.48
N LEU A 34 -26.64 19.62 28.76
CA LEU A 34 -25.89 18.52 29.35
C LEU A 34 -24.45 18.97 29.52
N ALA A 35 -24.07 19.17 30.79
CA ALA A 35 -22.70 19.35 31.21
C ALA A 35 -21.87 18.12 30.85
N THR A 36 -20.86 18.30 30.00
CA THR A 36 -19.81 17.31 29.78
C THR A 36 -18.82 17.38 30.94
N THR A 37 -18.99 16.47 31.89
CA THR A 37 -17.98 16.15 32.89
C THR A 37 -16.77 15.51 32.19
N GLY A 38 -15.58 16.03 32.48
CA GLY A 38 -14.34 15.55 31.93
C GLY A 38 -14.05 14.11 32.34
N ALA A 39 -13.80 13.26 31.34
CA ALA A 39 -13.07 12.03 31.49
C ALA A 39 -11.78 12.18 30.66
N THR A 40 -10.66 12.38 31.35
CA THR A 40 -9.31 12.26 30.78
C THR A 40 -9.07 10.81 30.38
N GLY A 41 -9.52 10.44 29.19
CA GLY A 41 -9.17 9.20 28.53
C GLY A 41 -7.73 9.27 28.05
N ASN A 42 -6.84 8.57 28.77
CA ASN A 42 -5.45 8.39 28.41
C ASN A 42 -5.39 7.50 27.15
N SER A 43 -5.26 8.11 25.96
CA SER A 43 -5.05 7.41 24.69
C SER A 43 -3.62 6.88 24.66
N GLY A 44 -3.45 5.61 25.07
CA GLY A 44 -2.18 4.91 25.06
C GLY A 44 -1.73 4.51 23.65
N GLY A 45 -1.41 5.49 22.81
CA GLY A 45 -0.74 5.22 21.54
C GLY A 45 0.66 4.66 21.79
N THR A 46 1.05 3.63 21.04
CA THR A 46 2.35 2.98 21.22
C THR A 46 3.48 3.98 20.91
N ARG A 47 4.30 4.27 21.93
CA ARG A 47 5.40 5.25 21.82
C ARG A 47 6.46 4.73 20.84
N ARG A 48 7.03 5.61 20.01
CA ARG A 48 8.09 5.19 19.07
C ARG A 48 9.33 4.88 19.89
N THR A 49 10.02 3.79 19.54
CA THR A 49 11.24 3.36 20.23
C THR A 49 12.48 4.14 19.80
N ARG A 50 12.36 4.96 18.74
CA ARG A 50 13.43 5.79 18.17
C ARG A 50 12.88 7.18 17.80
N PRO A 51 13.70 8.24 17.89
CA PRO A 51 13.32 9.57 17.43
C PRO A 51 13.09 9.61 15.91
N ALA A 52 12.32 10.60 15.45
CA ALA A 52 11.99 10.77 14.05
C ALA A 52 12.32 12.17 13.52
N LEU A 53 12.64 12.22 12.22
CA LEU A 53 12.49 13.41 11.39
C LEU A 53 11.03 13.49 10.95
N VAL A 54 10.27 14.44 11.48
CA VAL A 54 8.89 14.69 11.07
C VAL A 54 8.91 15.82 10.04
N VAL A 55 8.45 15.57 8.82
CA VAL A 55 8.42 16.57 7.74
C VAL A 55 6.99 17.11 7.62
N VAL A 56 6.83 18.42 7.67
CA VAL A 56 5.60 19.12 7.29
C VAL A 56 5.93 20.14 6.22
N GLY A 57 5.07 20.26 5.22
CA GLY A 57 5.36 21.11 4.08
C GLY A 57 4.41 20.94 2.93
N ASP A 58 4.83 21.46 1.78
CA ASP A 58 4.08 21.47 0.53
C ASP A 58 4.38 20.26 -0.38
N SER A 59 4.01 20.39 -1.66
CA SER A 59 4.14 19.33 -2.67
C SER A 59 5.57 18.94 -3.02
N THR A 60 6.56 19.77 -2.72
CA THR A 60 7.96 19.46 -2.99
C THR A 60 8.56 18.52 -1.95
N SER A 61 8.04 18.57 -0.72
CA SER A 61 8.38 17.67 0.38
C SER A 61 7.56 16.38 0.41
N SER A 62 6.29 16.42 -0.03
CA SER A 62 5.30 15.36 0.21
C SER A 62 5.60 14.01 -0.42
N ALA A 63 5.27 12.94 0.28
CA ALA A 63 5.17 11.60 -0.28
C ALA A 63 4.03 11.47 -1.30
N TYR A 64 4.32 10.75 -2.39
CA TYR A 64 3.39 10.48 -3.49
C TYR A 64 3.04 9.00 -3.57
N GLN A 65 1.82 8.70 -4.03
CA GLN A 65 1.35 7.33 -4.12
C GLN A 65 1.96 6.60 -5.33
N HIS A 66 1.93 5.27 -5.34
CA HIS A 66 2.45 4.48 -6.48
C HIS A 66 1.85 4.89 -7.84
N SER A 67 0.58 5.30 -7.84
CA SER A 67 -0.16 5.79 -9.02
C SER A 67 0.37 7.11 -9.57
N GLU A 68 1.31 7.75 -8.89
CA GLU A 68 1.92 9.01 -9.27
C GLU A 68 3.42 8.86 -9.59
N ARG A 69 3.97 7.63 -9.55
CA ARG A 69 5.35 7.36 -9.93
C ARG A 69 5.62 7.87 -11.36
N PRO A 70 6.77 8.52 -11.66
CA PRO A 70 7.96 8.66 -10.84
C PRO A 70 7.99 9.93 -9.98
N ARG A 71 6.87 10.64 -9.85
CA ARG A 71 6.79 11.86 -9.04
C ARG A 71 7.10 11.54 -7.58
N ALA A 72 7.96 12.33 -6.95
CA ALA A 72 8.35 12.13 -5.56
C ALA A 72 8.69 13.45 -4.87
N GLY A 73 8.56 13.48 -3.54
CA GLY A 73 8.99 14.59 -2.69
C GLY A 73 10.34 14.31 -2.02
N TRP A 74 11.05 15.35 -1.61
CA TRP A 74 12.33 15.16 -0.92
C TRP A 74 12.14 14.55 0.48
N GLY A 75 11.00 14.78 1.14
CA GLY A 75 10.66 14.13 2.41
C GLY A 75 10.55 12.61 2.26
N GLN A 76 9.91 12.17 1.18
CA GLN A 76 9.80 10.76 0.76
C GLN A 76 11.16 10.09 0.50
N ALA A 77 12.18 10.85 0.08
CA ALA A 77 13.51 10.33 -0.22
C ALA A 77 14.45 10.29 1.00
N LEU A 78 14.16 11.04 2.08
CA LEU A 78 15.01 11.08 3.28
C LEU A 78 15.33 9.71 3.90
N PRO A 79 14.39 8.74 3.99
CA PRO A 79 14.67 7.42 4.56
C PRO A 79 15.83 6.70 3.87
N LEU A 80 16.08 6.98 2.59
CA LEU A 80 17.17 6.37 1.83
C LEU A 80 18.55 6.75 2.35
N LEU A 81 18.65 7.91 3.00
CA LEU A 81 19.90 8.49 3.50
C LEU A 81 20.09 8.26 5.01
N LEU A 82 19.02 7.85 5.71
CA LEU A 82 18.96 7.79 7.16
C LEU A 82 19.50 6.45 7.69
N GLY A 83 20.33 6.52 8.74
CA GLY A 83 20.79 5.36 9.49
C GLY A 83 19.71 4.78 10.41
N PRO A 84 19.91 3.56 10.96
CA PRO A 84 18.91 2.87 11.76
C PRO A 84 18.55 3.56 13.09
N GLN A 85 19.28 4.60 13.50
CA GLN A 85 19.10 5.27 14.79
C GLN A 85 17.84 6.16 14.84
N ALA A 86 17.26 6.51 13.69
CA ALA A 86 16.09 7.36 13.60
C ALA A 86 15.14 6.91 12.49
N GLY A 87 13.90 7.37 12.53
CA GLY A 87 12.91 7.20 11.46
C GLY A 87 12.57 8.51 10.75
N VAL A 88 11.77 8.42 9.69
CA VAL A 88 11.15 9.59 9.03
C VAL A 88 9.64 9.43 9.07
N LEU A 89 8.94 10.52 9.38
CA LEU A 89 7.49 10.64 9.24
C LEU A 89 7.20 11.84 8.34
N ASP A 90 7.02 11.58 7.05
CA ASP A 90 6.71 12.62 6.07
C ASP A 90 5.21 12.92 6.06
N LEU A 91 4.80 14.02 6.71
CA LEU A 91 3.43 14.52 6.76
C LEU A 91 3.25 15.76 5.88
N ALA A 92 4.11 15.99 4.89
CA ALA A 92 3.90 17.08 3.95
C ALA A 92 2.70 16.80 3.04
N TRP A 93 1.96 17.85 2.70
CA TRP A 93 0.71 17.75 1.94
C TRP A 93 0.80 18.52 0.63
N SER A 94 0.67 17.79 -0.48
CA SER A 94 0.75 18.37 -1.81
C SER A 94 -0.29 19.46 -2.04
N GLY A 95 0.17 20.68 -2.36
CA GLY A 95 -0.67 21.84 -2.63
C GLY A 95 -1.02 22.68 -1.39
N ALA A 96 -0.47 22.32 -0.22
CA ALA A 96 -0.66 23.07 1.01
C ALA A 96 0.24 24.30 1.11
N SER A 97 -0.26 25.35 1.74
CA SER A 97 0.53 26.46 2.30
C SER A 97 0.65 26.31 3.81
N SER A 98 1.47 27.15 4.45
CA SER A 98 1.58 27.17 5.93
C SER A 98 0.21 27.36 6.61
N LYS A 99 -0.66 28.16 5.98
CA LYS A 99 -2.04 28.41 6.38
C LYS A 99 -2.95 27.22 6.10
N SER A 100 -3.06 26.79 4.84
CA SER A 100 -4.07 25.78 4.47
C SER A 100 -3.81 24.43 5.14
N TYR A 101 -2.54 24.12 5.46
CA TYR A 101 -2.17 22.94 6.23
C TYR A 101 -2.69 23.02 7.67
N ALA A 102 -2.50 24.17 8.32
CA ALA A 102 -2.99 24.39 9.68
C ALA A 102 -4.53 24.43 9.73
N ASP A 103 -5.17 25.15 8.81
CA ASP A 103 -6.63 25.31 8.74
C ASP A 103 -7.35 23.98 8.43
N ALA A 104 -6.67 23.04 7.76
CA ALA A 104 -7.17 21.68 7.53
C ALA A 104 -7.01 20.76 8.75
N GLY A 105 -6.47 21.24 9.88
CA GLY A 105 -6.21 20.45 11.09
C GLY A 105 -4.99 19.53 11.00
N LEU A 106 -4.21 19.61 9.91
CA LEU A 106 -3.03 18.76 9.73
C LEU A 106 -1.87 19.17 10.65
N LEU A 107 -1.79 20.44 11.04
CA LEU A 107 -0.83 20.88 12.06
C LEU A 107 -1.11 20.18 13.40
N ASP A 108 -2.35 20.24 13.88
CA ASP A 108 -2.73 19.59 15.15
C ASP A 108 -2.46 18.09 15.11
N ARG A 109 -2.74 17.45 13.97
CA ARG A 109 -2.40 16.05 13.74
C ARG A 109 -0.90 15.83 13.82
N ALA A 110 -0.09 16.54 13.05
CA ALA A 110 1.37 16.39 13.07
C ALA A 110 1.93 16.59 14.47
N LEU A 111 1.46 17.60 15.20
CA LEU A 111 1.87 17.86 16.57
C LEU A 111 1.48 16.71 17.51
N SER A 112 0.27 16.15 17.41
CA SER A 112 -0.13 14.99 18.24
C SER A 112 0.76 13.75 18.05
N LEU A 113 1.48 13.65 16.93
CA LEU A 113 2.41 12.56 16.63
C LEU A 113 3.85 12.84 17.08
N LEU A 114 4.16 14.03 17.59
CA LEU A 114 5.49 14.37 18.07
C LEU A 114 5.78 13.77 19.45
N GLN A 115 7.04 13.38 19.64
CA GLN A 115 7.61 12.88 20.88
C GLN A 115 8.88 13.67 21.23
N PRO A 116 9.25 13.74 22.52
CA PRO A 116 10.49 14.38 22.92
C PRO A 116 11.71 13.80 22.18
N GLY A 117 12.53 14.66 21.60
CA GLY A 117 13.72 14.27 20.81
C GLY A 117 13.50 14.14 19.30
N ASP A 118 12.26 14.24 18.82
CA ASP A 118 11.99 14.38 17.38
C ASP A 118 12.47 15.73 16.85
N HIS A 119 12.67 15.80 15.53
CA HIS A 119 12.90 17.07 14.84
C HIS A 119 11.78 17.32 13.83
N LEU A 120 11.12 18.48 13.94
CA LEU A 120 10.05 18.89 13.02
C LEU A 120 10.63 19.80 11.93
N LEU A 121 10.79 19.28 10.73
CA LEU A 121 11.20 20.02 9.53
C LEU A 121 9.98 20.72 8.92
N ILE A 122 10.00 22.06 8.88
CA ILE A 122 8.89 22.89 8.42
C ILE A 122 9.26 23.57 7.09
N SER A 123 8.63 23.15 5.99
CA SER A 123 8.99 23.55 4.62
C SER A 123 7.78 24.09 3.83
N PHE A 124 7.53 25.39 3.92
CA PHE A 124 6.44 26.09 3.22
C PHE A 124 6.96 27.30 2.42
N GLY A 125 6.09 27.88 1.58
CA GLY A 125 6.41 29.02 0.71
C GLY A 125 5.83 28.90 -0.71
N HIS A 126 5.82 27.71 -1.32
CA HIS A 126 5.37 27.54 -2.72
C HIS A 126 3.91 27.90 -2.97
N ASN A 127 3.06 27.64 -1.99
CA ASN A 127 1.62 27.89 -2.09
C ASN A 127 1.18 29.10 -1.28
N ASP A 128 2.01 29.56 -0.35
CA ASP A 128 1.82 30.78 0.42
C ASP A 128 1.83 32.02 -0.48
N GLU A 129 2.65 32.03 -1.54
CA GLU A 129 2.72 33.10 -2.54
C GLU A 129 1.43 33.32 -3.35
N LYS A 130 0.45 32.42 -3.25
CA LYS A 130 -0.85 32.53 -3.96
C LYS A 130 -1.81 33.44 -3.18
N VAL A 131 -1.45 34.70 -3.06
CA VAL A 131 -2.16 35.70 -2.24
C VAL A 131 -3.59 35.96 -2.71
N GLU A 132 -3.90 35.65 -3.97
CA GLU A 132 -5.25 35.73 -4.54
C GLU A 132 -6.16 34.55 -4.14
N ASP A 133 -5.57 33.45 -3.65
CA ASP A 133 -6.31 32.30 -3.11
C ASP A 133 -6.47 32.46 -1.59
N PRO A 134 -7.62 32.91 -1.08
CA PRO A 134 -7.80 33.18 0.34
C PRO A 134 -7.65 31.93 1.23
N ALA A 135 -7.77 30.72 0.66
CA ALA A 135 -7.55 29.48 1.40
C ALA A 135 -6.06 29.18 1.61
N ARG A 136 -5.17 29.74 0.78
CA ARG A 136 -3.73 29.40 0.79
C ARG A 136 -2.83 30.59 1.09
N GLY A 137 -3.14 31.76 0.54
CA GLY A 137 -2.29 32.94 0.58
C GLY A 137 -1.92 33.38 2.00
N THR A 138 -0.64 33.66 2.20
CA THR A 138 -0.11 34.38 3.36
C THR A 138 0.78 35.53 2.87
N LEU A 139 1.31 36.36 3.76
CA LEU A 139 2.15 37.50 3.39
C LEU A 139 3.44 37.50 4.22
N PRO A 140 4.62 37.60 3.59
CA PRO A 140 5.90 37.83 4.27
C PRO A 140 5.85 39.11 5.11
N GLY A 141 6.56 39.12 6.24
CA GLY A 141 6.54 40.18 7.24
C GLY A 141 5.29 40.19 8.13
N SER A 142 4.40 39.21 8.00
CA SER A 142 3.13 39.17 8.74
C SER A 142 2.56 37.75 8.90
N THR A 143 1.48 37.43 8.18
CA THR A 143 0.69 36.21 8.35
C THR A 143 1.49 34.94 8.05
N PHE A 144 2.49 34.99 7.17
CA PHE A 144 3.33 33.83 6.91
C PHE A 144 4.12 33.42 8.16
N GLU A 145 4.81 34.37 8.78
CA GLU A 145 5.55 34.16 10.02
C GLU A 145 4.63 33.86 11.21
N GLU A 146 3.43 34.44 11.26
CA GLU A 146 2.41 34.09 12.26
C GLU A 146 2.02 32.62 12.17
N TYR A 147 1.78 32.08 10.97
CA TYR A 147 1.51 30.65 10.81
C TYR A 147 2.72 29.83 11.19
N LEU A 148 3.93 30.14 10.69
CA LEU A 148 5.14 29.39 11.01
C LEU A 148 5.41 29.32 12.51
N ARG A 149 5.18 30.41 13.27
CA ARG A 149 5.31 30.40 14.75
C ARG A 149 4.42 29.36 15.41
N ARG A 150 3.21 29.09 14.90
CA ARG A 150 2.34 28.03 15.44
C ARG A 150 3.00 26.64 15.37
N TYR A 151 3.77 26.37 14.31
CA TYR A 151 4.52 25.12 14.16
C TYR A 151 5.68 25.07 15.15
N LEU A 152 6.42 26.17 15.31
CA LEU A 152 7.55 26.28 16.25
C LEU A 152 7.08 26.05 17.69
N ASP A 153 6.07 26.81 18.12
CA ASP A 153 5.53 26.77 19.47
C ASP A 153 4.92 25.39 19.77
N GLY A 154 4.18 24.84 18.81
CA GLY A 154 3.56 23.53 18.92
C GLY A 154 4.56 22.38 19.09
N ALA A 155 5.69 22.45 18.38
CA ALA A 155 6.78 21.47 18.46
C ALA A 155 7.52 21.60 19.80
N ALA A 156 7.88 22.82 20.19
CA ALA A 156 8.57 23.09 21.46
C ALA A 156 7.74 22.63 22.65
N ALA A 157 6.42 22.88 22.64
CA ALA A 157 5.49 22.42 23.68
C ALA A 157 5.45 20.89 23.85
N ARG A 158 5.94 20.11 22.87
CA ARG A 158 5.98 18.65 22.90
C ARG A 158 7.39 18.09 23.07
N GLY A 159 8.38 18.95 23.32
CA GLY A 159 9.78 18.57 23.46
C GLY A 159 10.45 18.15 22.15
N ALA A 160 9.84 18.44 21.01
CA ALA A 160 10.45 18.26 19.69
C ALA A 160 11.27 19.51 19.32
N GLN A 161 12.29 19.32 18.50
CA GLN A 161 13.16 20.38 18.00
C GLN A 161 12.62 20.89 16.66
N PRO A 162 12.06 22.11 16.57
CA PRO A 162 11.67 22.65 15.28
C PRO A 162 12.89 23.02 14.43
N VAL A 163 12.78 22.85 13.12
CA VAL A 163 13.78 23.23 12.13
C VAL A 163 13.06 23.89 10.96
N LEU A 164 13.43 25.13 10.67
CA LEU A 164 12.89 25.85 9.51
C LEU A 164 13.64 25.44 8.25
N VAL A 165 12.90 25.17 7.18
CA VAL A 165 13.44 24.84 5.87
C VAL A 165 12.86 25.84 4.86
N THR A 166 13.71 26.63 4.21
CA THR A 166 13.26 27.56 3.16
C THR A 166 12.70 26.77 1.96
N PRO A 167 11.78 27.32 1.13
CA PRO A 167 11.25 26.59 -0.02
C PRO A 167 12.34 26.23 -1.03
N VAL A 168 12.37 24.98 -1.51
CA VAL A 168 13.28 24.55 -2.59
C VAL A 168 13.01 25.33 -3.88
N GLU A 169 14.05 25.73 -4.63
CA GLU A 169 13.87 26.48 -5.88
C GLU A 169 13.20 25.66 -6.98
N ARG A 170 12.30 26.31 -7.72
CA ARG A 170 11.70 25.73 -8.93
C ARG A 170 12.70 25.72 -10.08
N ARG A 171 12.46 24.86 -11.07
CA ARG A 171 13.23 24.84 -12.32
C ARG A 171 12.92 26.08 -13.16
N ARG A 172 13.68 27.16 -12.94
CA ARG A 172 13.61 28.42 -13.70
C ARG A 172 15.01 28.91 -14.04
N PHE A 173 15.21 29.17 -15.33
CA PHE A 173 16.45 29.70 -15.87
C PHE A 173 16.13 30.89 -16.77
N ASP A 174 17.03 31.85 -16.86
CA ASP A 174 16.95 32.88 -17.89
C ASP A 174 17.52 32.43 -19.24
N ALA A 175 17.50 33.35 -20.21
CA ALA A 175 17.99 33.12 -21.57
C ALA A 175 19.49 32.77 -21.63
N PHE A 176 20.26 33.03 -20.57
CA PHE A 176 21.69 32.70 -20.48
C PHE A 176 21.93 31.41 -19.68
N GLY A 177 20.87 30.72 -19.25
CA GLY A 177 20.97 29.50 -18.45
C GLY A 177 21.28 29.74 -16.97
N ALA A 178 21.10 30.97 -16.46
CA ALA A 178 21.30 31.25 -15.05
C ALA A 178 20.04 30.92 -14.23
N ALA A 179 20.19 30.19 -13.14
CA ALA A 179 19.10 29.80 -12.26
C ALA A 179 18.49 31.03 -11.55
N ARG A 180 17.16 31.09 -11.50
CA ARG A 180 16.40 32.25 -10.97
C ARG A 180 15.80 31.94 -9.61
N ASP A 181 15.66 32.97 -8.78
CA ASP A 181 14.86 32.90 -7.56
C ASP A 181 13.38 32.86 -7.92
N THR A 182 12.60 32.01 -7.25
CA THR A 182 11.21 31.75 -7.65
C THR A 182 10.16 32.00 -6.57
N HIS A 183 10.56 32.42 -5.37
CA HIS A 183 9.68 32.58 -4.21
C HIS A 183 9.70 33.97 -3.59
N GLY A 184 10.21 34.99 -4.30
CA GLY A 184 10.19 36.39 -3.82
C GLY A 184 10.74 36.56 -2.40
N ALA A 185 9.95 37.18 -1.51
CA ALA A 185 10.36 37.49 -0.13
C ALA A 185 10.22 36.31 0.86
N TYR A 186 9.60 35.19 0.47
CA TYR A 186 9.32 34.07 1.40
C TYR A 186 10.58 33.42 1.99
N PRO A 187 11.65 33.12 1.22
CA PRO A 187 12.89 32.58 1.80
C PRO A 187 13.51 33.53 2.83
N GLN A 188 13.44 34.83 2.59
CA GLN A 188 13.98 35.84 3.50
C GLN A 188 13.17 35.91 4.80
N ALA A 189 11.83 35.85 4.74
CA ALA A 189 10.97 35.74 5.91
C ALA A 189 11.30 34.52 6.79
N VAL A 190 11.57 33.36 6.17
CA VAL A 190 12.00 32.15 6.91
C VAL A 190 13.35 32.38 7.60
N ARG A 191 14.33 32.98 6.90
CA ARG A 191 15.65 33.31 7.48
C ARG A 191 15.54 34.27 8.66
N GLU A 192 14.74 35.31 8.53
CA GLU A 192 14.51 36.31 9.56
C GLU A 192 13.81 35.71 10.78
N LEU A 193 12.79 34.87 10.57
CA LEU A 193 12.12 34.16 11.65
C LEU A 193 13.07 33.19 12.37
N ALA A 194 13.90 32.45 11.63
CA ALA A 194 14.90 31.56 12.21
C ALA A 194 15.90 32.34 13.09
N ALA A 195 16.43 33.46 12.58
CA ALA A 195 17.32 34.33 13.34
C ALA A 195 16.65 34.93 14.58
N ALA A 196 15.41 35.40 14.46
CA ALA A 196 14.67 36.04 15.55
C ALA A 196 14.30 35.07 16.69
N THR A 197 14.07 33.80 16.36
CA THR A 197 13.65 32.77 17.33
C THR A 197 14.80 31.88 17.81
N GLY A 198 15.97 31.98 17.17
CA GLY A 198 17.07 31.03 17.39
C GLY A 198 16.77 29.62 16.85
N THR A 199 15.75 29.45 16.01
CA THR A 199 15.39 28.16 15.43
C THR A 199 16.43 27.75 14.37
N PRO A 200 16.93 26.51 14.38
CA PRO A 200 17.83 26.01 13.34
C PRO A 200 17.23 26.14 11.93
N LEU A 201 18.09 26.48 10.96
CA LEU A 201 17.71 26.72 9.56
C LEU A 201 18.42 25.76 8.61
N VAL A 202 17.67 25.16 7.69
CA VAL A 202 18.15 24.58 6.43
C VAL A 202 17.81 25.56 5.29
N ASP A 203 18.82 26.16 4.67
CA ASP A 203 18.63 27.13 3.58
C ASP A 203 18.57 26.41 2.23
N LEU A 204 17.49 25.63 2.08
CA LEU A 204 17.24 24.82 0.90
C LEU A 204 17.06 25.66 -0.37
N THR A 205 16.62 26.92 -0.26
CA THR A 205 16.52 27.84 -1.40
C THR A 205 17.90 28.09 -1.98
N ALA A 206 18.87 28.49 -1.14
CA ALA A 206 20.23 28.74 -1.60
C ALA A 206 20.90 27.46 -2.15
N SER A 207 20.84 26.36 -1.39
CA SER A 207 21.54 25.13 -1.78
C SER A 207 20.93 24.45 -3.02
N SER A 208 19.61 24.57 -3.24
CA SER A 208 18.97 24.06 -4.46
C SER A 208 19.20 24.96 -5.66
N LYS A 209 19.20 26.30 -5.52
CA LYS A 209 19.58 27.21 -6.60
C LYS A 209 20.96 26.90 -7.15
N ASP A 210 21.92 26.71 -6.25
CA ASP A 210 23.29 26.35 -6.61
C ASP A 210 23.36 24.99 -7.34
N LEU A 211 22.56 24.02 -6.90
CA LEU A 211 22.46 22.72 -7.58
C LEU A 211 21.89 22.88 -9.00
N TRP A 212 20.78 23.60 -9.15
CA TRP A 212 20.17 23.86 -10.45
C TRP A 212 21.09 24.65 -11.37
N GLN A 213 21.82 25.64 -10.85
CA GLN A 213 22.82 26.38 -11.61
C GLN A 213 23.94 25.48 -12.14
N ARG A 214 24.44 24.54 -11.31
CA ARG A 214 25.49 23.60 -11.74
C ARG A 214 25.00 22.59 -12.78
N LEU A 215 23.79 22.09 -12.63
CA LEU A 215 23.20 21.11 -13.56
C LEU A 215 22.72 21.75 -14.86
N GLY A 216 22.34 23.03 -14.82
CA GLY A 216 21.80 23.78 -15.95
C GLY A 216 20.42 23.30 -16.41
N PRO A 217 19.85 23.93 -17.45
CA PRO A 217 18.53 23.57 -17.98
C PRO A 217 18.43 22.09 -18.37
N ASP A 218 19.39 21.56 -19.11
CA ASP A 218 19.30 20.20 -19.63
C ASP A 218 19.52 19.16 -18.54
N GLY A 219 20.53 19.36 -17.67
CA GLY A 219 20.83 18.43 -16.58
C GLY A 219 19.72 18.33 -15.52
N THR A 220 18.85 19.33 -15.42
CA THR A 220 17.71 19.32 -14.49
C THR A 220 16.49 18.57 -15.01
N THR A 221 16.43 18.19 -16.28
CA THR A 221 15.27 17.46 -16.85
C THR A 221 15.04 16.09 -16.21
N SER A 222 16.11 15.39 -15.80
CA SER A 222 16.01 14.11 -15.08
C SER A 222 15.63 14.27 -13.60
N HIS A 223 15.71 15.50 -13.06
CA HIS A 223 15.44 15.79 -11.66
C HIS A 223 13.98 16.23 -11.46
N PHE A 224 13.46 17.05 -12.37
CA PHE A 224 12.07 17.49 -12.36
C PHE A 224 11.17 16.55 -13.16
N LEU A 225 9.86 16.61 -12.95
CA LEU A 225 8.86 15.76 -13.61
C LEU A 225 8.64 16.18 -15.07
N HIS A 226 9.70 15.97 -15.85
CA HIS A 226 9.80 16.13 -17.30
C HIS A 226 9.86 14.74 -17.89
N LEU A 227 8.79 14.36 -18.56
CA LEU A 227 8.61 13.05 -19.17
C LEU A 227 8.13 13.24 -20.60
N ALA A 228 8.75 12.55 -21.55
CA ALA A 228 8.23 12.45 -22.90
C ALA A 228 6.93 11.63 -22.91
N PRO A 229 6.02 11.87 -23.87
CA PRO A 229 4.88 10.97 -24.09
C PRO A 229 5.33 9.52 -24.23
N GLY A 230 4.64 8.61 -23.55
CA GLY A 230 4.97 7.18 -23.51
C GLY A 230 6.20 6.80 -22.67
N GLN A 231 6.93 7.75 -22.07
CA GLN A 231 8.11 7.44 -21.24
C GLN A 231 7.74 6.75 -19.92
N HIS A 232 6.58 7.09 -19.34
CA HIS A 232 6.14 6.50 -18.07
C HIS A 232 4.63 6.19 -18.10
N PRO A 233 4.20 5.03 -17.63
CA PRO A 233 2.80 4.57 -17.75
C PRO A 233 1.78 5.47 -17.04
N GLN A 234 2.12 6.02 -15.87
CA GLN A 234 1.30 6.98 -15.12
C GLN A 234 1.22 8.36 -15.79
N TYR A 235 2.11 8.65 -16.74
CA TYR A 235 2.18 9.90 -17.50
C TYR A 235 2.15 9.60 -18.99
N PRO A 236 1.05 9.02 -19.53
CA PRO A 236 1.02 8.53 -20.91
C PRO A 236 1.22 9.66 -21.93
N GLN A 237 0.77 10.87 -21.58
CA GLN A 237 0.95 12.08 -22.38
C GLN A 237 2.25 12.83 -22.07
N GLY A 238 3.11 12.27 -21.22
CA GLY A 238 4.29 12.95 -20.69
C GLY A 238 3.93 14.00 -19.64
N SER A 239 4.94 14.77 -19.23
CA SER A 239 4.82 15.88 -18.29
C SER A 239 5.93 16.90 -18.55
N GLN A 240 5.66 18.19 -18.32
CA GLN A 240 6.67 19.25 -18.32
C GLN A 240 6.47 20.12 -17.08
N ASP A 241 6.75 19.54 -15.93
CA ASP A 241 6.53 20.17 -14.62
C ASP A 241 7.85 20.67 -14.06
N ASN A 242 7.93 21.97 -13.79
CA ASN A 242 9.14 22.64 -13.28
C ASN A 242 9.14 22.82 -11.75
N THR A 243 8.22 22.17 -11.04
CA THR A 243 8.09 22.26 -9.57
C THR A 243 8.28 20.89 -8.93
N HIS A 244 7.65 19.84 -9.46
CA HIS A 244 7.70 18.52 -8.84
C HIS A 244 8.86 17.69 -9.36
N PHE A 245 9.38 16.82 -8.49
CA PHE A 245 10.55 16.00 -8.79
C PHE A 245 10.18 14.62 -9.32
N GLN A 246 11.09 14.05 -10.10
CA GLN A 246 11.22 12.60 -10.21
C GLN A 246 12.03 12.07 -9.01
N ALA A 247 12.12 10.76 -8.86
CA ALA A 247 12.92 10.11 -7.82
C ALA A 247 14.36 10.63 -7.68
N LEU A 248 15.03 10.89 -8.80
CA LEU A 248 16.38 11.43 -8.81
C LEU A 248 16.45 12.85 -8.22
N GLY A 249 15.50 13.71 -8.59
CA GLY A 249 15.42 15.07 -8.04
C GLY A 249 15.05 15.07 -6.56
N ALA A 250 14.11 14.23 -6.15
CA ALA A 250 13.73 14.06 -4.75
C ALA A 250 14.94 13.65 -3.89
N LEU A 251 15.72 12.66 -4.35
CA LEU A 251 16.96 12.24 -3.68
C LEU A 251 18.02 13.35 -3.66
N ALA A 252 18.19 14.08 -4.77
CA ALA A 252 19.17 15.16 -4.86
C ALA A 252 18.87 16.28 -3.87
N VAL A 253 17.60 16.65 -3.71
CA VAL A 253 17.15 17.67 -2.73
C VAL A 253 17.23 17.13 -1.30
N ALA A 254 16.85 15.87 -1.07
CA ALA A 254 16.99 15.22 0.24
C ALA A 254 18.45 15.20 0.72
N ARG A 255 19.42 15.03 -0.19
CA ARG A 255 20.85 15.15 0.12
C ARG A 255 21.25 16.54 0.58
N LEU A 256 20.68 17.61 0.01
CA LEU A 256 20.95 18.98 0.45
C LEU A 256 20.48 19.15 1.90
N VAL A 257 19.25 18.73 2.19
CA VAL A 257 18.68 18.75 3.55
C VAL A 257 19.54 17.94 4.52
N ALA A 258 19.86 16.69 4.20
CA ALA A 258 20.68 15.81 5.04
C ALA A 258 22.08 16.39 5.32
N ARG A 259 22.73 16.97 4.31
CA ARG A 259 24.05 17.61 4.45
C ARG A 259 24.00 18.82 5.37
N GLU A 260 22.99 19.68 5.25
CA GLU A 260 22.85 20.84 6.12
C GLU A 260 22.52 20.44 7.57
N LEU A 261 21.59 19.50 7.76
CA LEU A 261 21.26 18.98 9.09
C LEU A 261 22.49 18.40 9.80
N ARG A 262 23.33 17.66 9.06
CA ARG A 262 24.58 17.09 9.56
C ARG A 262 25.65 18.15 9.81
N SER A 263 25.92 19.04 8.84
CA SER A 263 27.04 20.00 8.92
C SER A 263 26.82 21.05 10.01
N LYS A 264 25.57 21.49 10.20
CA LYS A 264 25.17 22.43 11.25
C LYS A 264 24.91 21.74 12.61
N ARG A 265 25.08 20.41 12.70
CA ARG A 265 24.81 19.60 13.89
C ARG A 265 23.39 19.81 14.45
N ILE A 266 22.42 20.01 13.55
CA ILE A 266 21.00 20.14 13.91
C ILE A 266 20.48 18.79 14.42
N VAL A 267 20.95 17.69 13.81
CA VAL A 267 20.63 16.32 14.22
C VAL A 267 21.89 15.60 14.73
N PRO A 268 21.74 14.48 15.47
CA PRO A 268 22.88 13.66 15.87
C PRO A 268 23.74 13.20 14.67
N PRO A 269 25.08 13.19 14.80
CA PRO A 269 25.99 12.95 13.69
C PRO A 269 25.85 11.56 13.04
N GLY A 270 25.31 10.58 13.76
CA GLY A 270 25.09 9.23 13.25
C GLY A 270 23.84 9.04 12.40
N TRP A 271 22.95 10.03 12.30
CA TRP A 271 21.70 9.90 11.54
C TRP A 271 21.94 9.81 10.04
N PHE A 272 22.95 10.49 9.51
CA PHE A 272 23.28 10.52 8.08
C PHE A 272 24.73 10.08 7.84
N PRO A 273 25.02 8.76 7.96
CA PRO A 273 26.39 8.25 7.90
C PRO A 273 27.02 8.49 6.51
N ASP A 274 26.30 8.17 5.45
CA ASP A 274 26.72 8.39 4.06
C ASP A 274 25.53 8.85 3.18
N PRO A 275 25.29 10.17 3.06
CA PRO A 275 24.26 10.73 2.19
C PRO A 275 24.45 10.41 0.70
N ASP A 276 25.62 9.93 0.28
CA ASP A 276 25.96 9.74 -1.13
C ASP A 276 25.89 8.27 -1.58
N ALA A 277 25.77 7.31 -0.65
CA ALA A 277 25.70 5.87 -0.93
C ALA A 277 24.59 5.41 -1.90
N VAL A 278 23.48 6.14 -2.00
CA VAL A 278 22.31 5.75 -2.80
C VAL A 278 22.44 6.25 -4.24
N THR A 279 22.70 5.37 -5.20
CA THR A 279 22.87 5.79 -6.61
C THR A 279 21.60 5.62 -7.45
N ASP A 280 20.74 4.64 -7.13
CA ASP A 280 19.48 4.40 -7.82
C ASP A 280 18.28 4.56 -6.85
N PRO A 281 17.65 5.75 -6.80
CA PRO A 281 16.45 5.96 -6.00
C PRO A 281 15.22 5.25 -6.58
N LEU A 282 15.13 5.00 -7.89
CA LEU A 282 13.95 4.31 -8.45
C LEU A 282 13.86 2.84 -8.02
N ALA A 283 15.00 2.22 -7.72
CA ALA A 283 15.06 0.86 -7.18
C ALA A 283 14.83 0.77 -5.67
N ARG A 284 14.99 1.88 -4.92
CA ARG A 284 15.00 1.86 -3.45
C ARG A 284 13.92 2.72 -2.79
N MET A 285 13.44 3.76 -3.46
CA MET A 285 12.47 4.68 -2.90
C MET A 285 11.09 4.04 -2.84
N PHE A 286 10.40 4.30 -1.74
CA PHE A 286 9.10 3.75 -1.45
C PHE A 286 8.00 4.72 -1.92
N TRP A 287 7.07 4.24 -2.76
CA TRP A 287 5.81 4.92 -3.05
C TRP A 287 4.69 4.20 -2.32
N PRO A 288 4.11 4.81 -1.27
CA PRO A 288 3.05 4.16 -0.53
C PRO A 288 1.78 4.00 -1.38
N SER A 289 0.90 3.09 -0.96
CA SER A 289 -0.45 3.00 -1.53
C SER A 289 -1.32 4.20 -1.13
N GLU A 290 -1.11 4.79 0.06
CA GLU A 290 -1.77 6.01 0.52
C GLU A 290 -0.72 7.02 1.01
N ARG A 291 -0.96 8.32 0.86
CA ARG A 291 -0.02 9.29 1.41
C ARG A 291 -0.14 9.28 2.93
N PRO A 292 0.95 9.51 3.67
CA PRO A 292 0.92 9.64 5.13
C PRO A 292 -0.11 10.63 5.69
N VAL A 293 -0.42 11.68 4.92
CA VAL A 293 -1.41 12.71 5.26
C VAL A 293 -2.86 12.29 4.96
N ASP A 294 -3.05 11.26 4.13
CA ASP A 294 -4.38 10.74 3.81
C ASP A 294 -4.89 9.93 5.00
N THR A 295 -5.79 10.53 5.80
CA THR A 295 -6.35 9.84 6.97
C THR A 295 -7.36 8.80 6.50
N PRO A 296 -7.13 7.50 6.77
CA PRO A 296 -8.11 6.48 6.41
C PRO A 296 -9.39 6.67 7.21
N ALA A 297 -10.53 6.30 6.62
CA ALA A 297 -11.72 6.07 7.41
C ALA A 297 -11.49 4.80 8.25
N VAL A 298 -11.74 4.86 9.57
CA VAL A 298 -11.59 3.71 10.45
C VAL A 298 -12.97 3.26 10.91
N LEU A 299 -13.28 1.99 10.68
CA LEU A 299 -14.51 1.34 11.13
C LEU A 299 -14.16 0.20 12.08
N ASP A 300 -14.74 0.18 13.27
CA ASP A 300 -14.48 -0.82 14.29
C ASP A 300 -15.59 -1.88 14.33
N VAL A 301 -15.19 -3.15 14.23
CA VAL A 301 -16.07 -4.31 14.23
C VAL A 301 -15.82 -5.16 15.46
N GLY A 302 -16.89 -5.56 16.15
CA GLY A 302 -16.84 -6.53 17.25
C GLY A 302 -17.68 -6.13 18.47
N PRO A 303 -17.59 -6.90 19.58
CA PRO A 303 -18.33 -6.63 20.80
C PRO A 303 -18.08 -5.21 21.32
N GLY A 304 -19.15 -4.45 21.55
CA GLY A 304 -19.08 -3.08 22.06
C GLY A 304 -18.58 -2.04 21.04
N ARG A 305 -18.41 -2.42 19.77
CA ARG A 305 -18.04 -1.51 18.67
C ARG A 305 -19.28 -1.08 17.86
N PRO A 306 -19.18 0.00 17.04
CA PRO A 306 -20.29 0.47 16.21
C PRO A 306 -20.81 -0.57 15.22
N PHE A 307 -19.93 -1.41 14.67
CA PHE A 307 -20.32 -2.50 13.77
C PHE A 307 -20.24 -3.84 14.51
N ARG A 308 -21.29 -4.66 14.37
CA ARG A 308 -21.33 -6.01 14.95
C ARG A 308 -20.78 -7.07 14.01
N THR A 309 -20.86 -6.84 12.71
CA THR A 309 -20.37 -7.75 11.68
C THR A 309 -19.44 -7.03 10.72
N VAL A 310 -18.51 -7.76 10.10
CA VAL A 310 -17.56 -7.24 9.13
C VAL A 310 -18.29 -6.79 7.87
N GLN A 311 -19.31 -7.53 7.41
CA GLN A 311 -20.07 -7.13 6.22
C GLN A 311 -20.75 -5.77 6.41
N SER A 312 -21.33 -5.51 7.59
CA SER A 312 -21.97 -4.21 7.85
C SER A 312 -20.98 -3.02 7.80
N ALA A 313 -19.71 -3.25 8.15
CA ALA A 313 -18.66 -2.25 8.00
C ALA A 313 -18.24 -2.08 6.54
N VAL A 314 -18.15 -3.18 5.77
CA VAL A 314 -17.92 -3.11 4.31
C VAL A 314 -19.03 -2.32 3.63
N ASP A 315 -20.30 -2.56 4.00
CA ASP A 315 -21.46 -1.88 3.44
C ASP A 315 -21.47 -0.37 3.75
N ALA A 316 -20.96 0.03 4.92
CA ALA A 316 -20.82 1.43 5.32
C ALA A 316 -19.66 2.16 4.65
N ALA A 317 -18.66 1.45 4.10
CA ALA A 317 -17.52 2.07 3.44
C ALA A 317 -17.94 2.86 2.18
N GLU A 318 -17.34 4.03 1.98
CA GLU A 318 -17.65 4.92 0.85
C GLU A 318 -17.28 4.27 -0.50
N PRO A 319 -18.17 4.30 -1.51
CA PRO A 319 -17.86 3.80 -2.84
C PRO A 319 -16.83 4.69 -3.56
N GLY A 320 -16.17 4.14 -4.58
CA GLY A 320 -15.12 4.83 -5.35
C GLY A 320 -13.79 4.99 -4.61
N GLY A 321 -13.80 4.70 -3.30
CA GLY A 321 -12.64 4.64 -2.43
C GLY A 321 -11.83 5.92 -2.47
N ALA A 322 -12.41 7.11 -2.28
CA ALA A 322 -11.66 8.38 -2.30
C ALA A 322 -10.49 8.41 -1.29
N ARG A 323 -10.65 7.69 -0.18
CA ARG A 323 -9.66 7.39 0.86
C ARG A 323 -9.74 5.90 1.20
N ARG A 324 -8.67 5.34 1.75
CA ARG A 324 -8.68 3.99 2.31
C ARG A 324 -9.68 3.88 3.46
N THR A 325 -10.44 2.78 3.51
CA THR A 325 -11.24 2.43 4.68
C THR A 325 -10.60 1.24 5.38
N VAL A 326 -10.19 1.43 6.62
CA VAL A 326 -9.61 0.41 7.50
C VAL A 326 -10.69 -0.13 8.41
N ILE A 327 -11.03 -1.39 8.24
CA ILE A 327 -11.96 -2.12 9.10
C ILE A 327 -11.12 -2.89 10.11
N ARG A 328 -11.13 -2.41 11.36
CA ARG A 328 -10.46 -3.03 12.50
C ARG A 328 -11.39 -4.04 13.14
N ILE A 329 -10.96 -5.30 13.20
CA ILE A 329 -11.79 -6.42 13.61
C ILE A 329 -11.24 -6.93 14.94
N GLN A 330 -12.04 -6.81 16.00
CA GLN A 330 -11.66 -7.28 17.33
C GLN A 330 -11.56 -8.82 17.37
N PRO A 331 -10.86 -9.41 18.35
CA PRO A 331 -10.84 -10.86 18.55
C PRO A 331 -12.23 -11.48 18.59
N GLY A 332 -12.41 -12.58 17.86
CA GLY A 332 -13.67 -13.31 17.74
C GLY A 332 -13.77 -14.14 16.47
N GLU A 333 -14.74 -15.05 16.46
CA GLU A 333 -15.18 -15.77 15.27
C GLU A 333 -16.39 -15.05 14.66
N TYR A 334 -16.28 -14.69 13.39
CA TYR A 334 -17.29 -13.98 12.61
C TYR A 334 -17.82 -14.91 11.53
N ARG A 335 -18.96 -15.54 11.82
CA ARG A 335 -19.64 -16.45 10.89
C ARG A 335 -20.59 -15.70 9.98
N GLU A 336 -20.10 -15.30 8.81
CA GLU A 336 -20.86 -14.56 7.79
C GLU A 336 -20.18 -14.71 6.41
N VAL A 337 -20.96 -14.56 5.34
CA VAL A 337 -20.41 -14.48 3.97
C VAL A 337 -20.03 -13.03 3.67
N LEU A 338 -18.78 -12.80 3.27
CA LEU A 338 -18.24 -11.48 3.00
C LEU A 338 -18.12 -11.19 1.51
N LEU A 339 -18.52 -9.98 1.10
CA LEU A 339 -18.29 -9.45 -0.24
C LEU A 339 -17.74 -8.01 -0.16
N VAL A 340 -16.51 -7.83 -0.60
CA VAL A 340 -15.93 -6.51 -0.91
C VAL A 340 -16.09 -6.27 -2.42
N PRO A 341 -17.10 -5.48 -2.86
CA PRO A 341 -17.38 -5.30 -4.28
C PRO A 341 -16.31 -4.45 -4.97
N SER A 342 -16.18 -4.59 -6.30
CA SER A 342 -15.23 -3.82 -7.12
C SER A 342 -15.42 -2.30 -7.03
N GLY A 343 -16.65 -1.85 -6.76
CA GLY A 343 -16.99 -0.44 -6.52
C GLY A 343 -16.48 0.14 -5.20
N LYS A 344 -15.86 -0.67 -4.34
CA LYS A 344 -15.26 -0.28 -3.06
C LYS A 344 -13.77 -0.67 -3.01
N PRO A 345 -12.90 0.00 -3.80
CA PRO A 345 -11.46 -0.23 -3.73
C PRO A 345 -10.89 0.33 -2.42
N ARG A 346 -9.64 -0.03 -2.10
CA ARG A 346 -8.90 0.45 -0.91
C ARG A 346 -9.57 0.12 0.42
N ILE A 347 -10.14 -1.08 0.53
CA ILE A 347 -10.62 -1.65 1.81
C ILE A 347 -9.48 -2.39 2.49
N SER A 348 -9.36 -2.26 3.80
CA SER A 348 -8.39 -3.02 4.60
C SER A 348 -9.10 -3.76 5.72
N PHE A 349 -8.82 -5.05 5.90
CA PHE A 349 -9.19 -5.81 7.08
C PHE A 349 -7.98 -5.98 7.98
N VAL A 350 -8.09 -5.54 9.24
CA VAL A 350 -7.00 -5.62 10.21
C VAL A 350 -7.53 -6.31 11.47
N GLY A 351 -7.06 -7.52 11.75
CA GLY A 351 -7.37 -8.19 13.00
C GLY A 351 -6.57 -7.59 14.15
N MET A 352 -7.27 -7.31 15.25
CA MET A 352 -6.74 -6.62 16.43
C MET A 352 -6.31 -7.58 17.56
N GLY A 353 -6.22 -8.88 17.26
CA GLY A 353 -5.69 -9.90 18.17
C GLY A 353 -4.17 -9.88 18.26
N GLU A 354 -3.62 -10.66 19.20
CA GLU A 354 -2.16 -10.82 19.33
C GLU A 354 -1.59 -11.65 18.18
N ARG A 355 -2.41 -12.53 17.61
CA ARG A 355 -2.06 -13.43 16.51
C ARG A 355 -3.24 -13.59 15.53
N PRO A 356 -3.01 -14.03 14.28
CA PRO A 356 -4.08 -14.15 13.29
C PRO A 356 -5.18 -15.16 13.63
N GLU A 357 -4.94 -16.10 14.55
CA GLU A 357 -5.96 -17.07 15.00
C GLU A 357 -7.04 -16.42 15.87
N ASP A 358 -6.75 -15.27 16.47
CA ASP A 358 -7.67 -14.61 17.40
C ASP A 358 -8.85 -13.95 16.67
N VAL A 359 -8.75 -13.73 15.36
CA VAL A 359 -9.78 -13.12 14.50
C VAL A 359 -10.05 -14.04 13.32
N VAL A 360 -11.21 -14.71 13.32
CA VAL A 360 -11.57 -15.72 12.31
C VAL A 360 -12.80 -15.28 11.53
N LEU A 361 -12.65 -15.15 10.21
CA LEU A 361 -13.72 -14.87 9.25
C LEU A 361 -14.09 -16.18 8.57
N VAL A 362 -15.28 -16.72 8.83
CA VAL A 362 -15.61 -18.12 8.50
C VAL A 362 -17.02 -18.31 7.97
N HIS A 363 -17.17 -19.30 7.10
CA HIS A 363 -18.44 -19.91 6.71
C HIS A 363 -18.16 -21.34 6.21
N ASP A 364 -19.21 -22.14 6.03
CA ASP A 364 -19.17 -23.56 5.65
C ASP A 364 -19.81 -23.85 4.27
N ASN A 365 -19.92 -22.84 3.40
CA ASN A 365 -20.51 -23.08 2.08
C ASN A 365 -19.56 -23.97 1.25
N ALA A 366 -20.07 -25.07 0.73
CA ALA A 366 -19.42 -25.85 -0.32
C ALA A 366 -20.06 -25.56 -1.68
N SER A 367 -19.39 -25.98 -2.75
CA SER A 367 -19.87 -25.80 -4.11
C SER A 367 -21.21 -26.49 -4.35
N GLY A 368 -21.49 -27.59 -3.66
CA GLY A 368 -22.78 -28.28 -3.70
C GLY A 368 -23.86 -27.70 -2.79
N THR A 369 -23.53 -26.80 -1.86
CA THR A 369 -24.49 -26.18 -0.95
C THR A 369 -25.53 -25.40 -1.75
N VAL A 370 -26.81 -25.65 -1.51
CA VAL A 370 -27.93 -24.99 -2.20
C VAL A 370 -28.08 -23.57 -1.68
N LYS A 371 -28.21 -22.60 -2.59
CA LYS A 371 -28.42 -21.21 -2.22
C LYS A 371 -29.75 -21.03 -1.49
N PRO A 372 -29.84 -20.11 -0.51
CA PRO A 372 -31.08 -19.86 0.23
C PRO A 372 -32.28 -19.47 -0.64
N ASP A 373 -32.04 -18.87 -1.81
CA ASP A 373 -33.08 -18.47 -2.77
C ASP A 373 -33.60 -19.60 -3.67
N GLY A 374 -33.03 -20.81 -3.54
CA GLY A 374 -33.41 -21.98 -4.34
C GLY A 374 -32.91 -21.96 -5.79
N SER A 375 -32.06 -21.00 -6.18
CA SER A 375 -31.54 -20.87 -7.57
C SER A 375 -30.49 -21.92 -7.96
N GLY A 376 -30.34 -22.97 -7.16
CA GLY A 376 -29.37 -24.05 -7.33
C GLY A 376 -28.17 -23.95 -6.39
N PRO A 377 -27.12 -24.75 -6.64
CA PRO A 377 -25.93 -24.77 -5.80
C PRO A 377 -25.09 -23.49 -5.94
N PHE A 378 -24.29 -23.18 -4.92
CA PHE A 378 -23.34 -22.06 -4.94
C PHE A 378 -22.29 -22.19 -6.05
N GLY A 379 -21.88 -23.43 -6.36
CA GLY A 379 -20.70 -23.70 -7.18
C GLY A 379 -19.41 -23.27 -6.49
N THR A 380 -18.25 -23.67 -7.03
CA THR A 380 -16.95 -23.37 -6.40
C THR A 380 -16.77 -21.89 -6.11
N PHE A 381 -17.02 -21.01 -7.09
CA PHE A 381 -16.81 -19.57 -6.91
C PHE A 381 -17.77 -18.92 -5.90
N GLY A 382 -18.98 -19.47 -5.76
CA GLY A 382 -19.98 -18.99 -4.81
C GLY A 382 -19.83 -19.57 -3.40
N SER A 383 -19.00 -20.61 -3.23
CA SER A 383 -18.73 -21.24 -1.94
C SER A 383 -17.86 -20.39 -1.01
N ALA A 384 -17.28 -19.30 -1.51
CA ALA A 384 -16.34 -18.47 -0.79
C ALA A 384 -16.91 -17.89 0.51
N SER A 385 -16.23 -18.14 1.64
CA SER A 385 -16.53 -17.44 2.91
C SER A 385 -16.31 -15.93 2.77
N ALA A 386 -15.25 -15.54 2.05
CA ALA A 386 -14.99 -14.15 1.68
C ALA A 386 -14.68 -14.01 0.19
N ARG A 387 -15.29 -13.00 -0.45
CA ARG A 387 -14.99 -12.58 -1.82
C ARG A 387 -14.54 -11.13 -1.85
N VAL A 388 -13.44 -10.87 -2.54
CA VAL A 388 -12.85 -9.53 -2.68
C VAL A 388 -12.62 -9.21 -4.15
N ASP A 389 -13.44 -8.30 -4.67
CA ASP A 389 -13.34 -7.78 -6.03
C ASP A 389 -12.76 -6.35 -6.10
N GLY A 390 -12.69 -5.65 -4.96
CA GLY A 390 -12.10 -4.31 -4.85
C GLY A 390 -10.57 -4.32 -5.00
N ALA A 391 -10.03 -3.44 -5.85
CA ALA A 391 -8.59 -3.26 -5.99
C ALA A 391 -7.96 -2.63 -4.74
N ASP A 392 -6.64 -2.79 -4.59
CA ASP A 392 -5.84 -2.23 -3.48
C ASP A 392 -6.31 -2.70 -2.08
N PHE A 393 -6.87 -3.91 -2.03
CA PHE A 393 -7.31 -4.57 -0.80
C PHE A 393 -6.12 -4.94 0.07
N VAL A 394 -6.28 -4.78 1.39
CA VAL A 394 -5.26 -5.19 2.37
C VAL A 394 -5.89 -6.10 3.42
N ALA A 395 -5.22 -7.20 3.78
CA ALA A 395 -5.57 -7.99 4.96
C ALA A 395 -4.35 -8.23 5.85
N ARG A 396 -4.52 -8.09 7.18
CA ARG A 396 -3.45 -8.32 8.15
C ARG A 396 -3.96 -8.99 9.42
N ASN A 397 -3.15 -9.90 9.97
CA ASN A 397 -3.32 -10.46 11.32
C ASN A 397 -4.71 -11.04 11.60
N LEU A 398 -5.22 -11.86 10.67
CA LEU A 398 -6.52 -12.53 10.79
C LEU A 398 -6.53 -13.84 10.01
N THR A 399 -7.60 -14.61 10.16
CA THR A 399 -7.84 -15.88 9.48
C THR A 399 -9.05 -15.78 8.56
N PHE A 400 -8.91 -16.17 7.30
CA PHE A 400 -10.03 -16.55 6.44
C PHE A 400 -10.17 -18.07 6.48
N ALA A 401 -11.36 -18.59 6.77
CA ALA A 401 -11.60 -20.02 6.84
C ALA A 401 -12.85 -20.42 6.06
N ASN A 402 -12.80 -21.60 5.45
CA ASN A 402 -14.00 -22.34 5.12
C ASN A 402 -13.99 -23.66 5.89
N ASP A 403 -14.95 -23.82 6.79
CA ASP A 403 -15.02 -24.94 7.73
C ASP A 403 -16.00 -26.03 7.30
N PHE A 404 -16.29 -26.13 6.00
CA PHE A 404 -17.12 -27.20 5.45
C PHE A 404 -16.59 -28.59 5.84
N ASP A 405 -17.42 -29.35 6.56
CA ASP A 405 -17.10 -30.70 7.03
C ASP A 405 -17.52 -31.76 6.00
N GLU A 406 -16.54 -32.26 5.23
CA GLU A 406 -16.78 -33.32 4.25
C GLU A 406 -17.31 -34.62 4.87
N ALA A 407 -16.96 -34.91 6.13
CA ALA A 407 -17.36 -36.13 6.82
C ALA A 407 -18.82 -36.05 7.31
N ALA A 408 -19.28 -34.85 7.66
CA ALA A 408 -20.67 -34.58 7.98
C ALA A 408 -21.59 -34.61 6.73
N HIS A 409 -21.02 -34.44 5.53
CA HIS A 409 -21.76 -34.38 4.26
C HIS A 409 -21.34 -35.46 3.24
N PRO A 410 -21.43 -36.76 3.57
CA PRO A 410 -21.01 -37.84 2.68
C PRO A 410 -21.85 -37.90 1.38
N GLU A 411 -23.07 -37.38 1.40
CA GLU A 411 -23.98 -37.29 0.25
C GLU A 411 -23.56 -36.26 -0.80
N MET A 412 -22.83 -35.22 -0.38
CA MET A 412 -22.46 -34.12 -1.27
C MET A 412 -21.33 -34.56 -2.19
N LYS A 413 -21.52 -34.53 -3.51
CA LYS A 413 -20.47 -34.93 -4.47
C LYS A 413 -19.52 -33.79 -4.83
N ASN A 414 -20.03 -32.56 -4.83
CA ASN A 414 -19.27 -31.34 -5.14
C ASN A 414 -18.95 -30.64 -3.81
N ARG A 415 -17.70 -30.75 -3.34
CA ARG A 415 -17.28 -30.38 -1.98
C ARG A 415 -16.24 -29.26 -1.93
N GLN A 416 -15.91 -28.64 -3.07
CA GLN A 416 -15.00 -27.50 -3.13
C GLN A 416 -15.51 -26.40 -2.21
N ALA A 417 -14.67 -25.88 -1.32
CA ALA A 417 -15.10 -24.98 -0.25
C ALA A 417 -14.05 -23.88 -0.06
N VAL A 418 -14.32 -22.73 -0.69
CA VAL A 418 -13.35 -21.63 -0.78
C VAL A 418 -13.36 -20.80 0.51
N ALA A 419 -12.20 -20.53 1.08
CA ALA A 419 -12.05 -19.60 2.21
C ALA A 419 -11.98 -18.15 1.72
N LEU A 420 -11.13 -17.89 0.72
CA LEU A 420 -11.01 -16.56 0.09
C LEU A 420 -11.02 -16.67 -1.43
N HIS A 421 -11.91 -15.89 -2.06
CA HIS A 421 -11.95 -15.62 -3.50
C HIS A 421 -11.50 -14.19 -3.78
N LEU A 422 -10.32 -14.04 -4.36
CA LEU A 422 -9.69 -12.75 -4.64
C LEU A 422 -9.64 -12.49 -6.15
N THR A 423 -10.24 -11.39 -6.61
CA THR A 423 -10.18 -10.96 -8.02
C THR A 423 -9.61 -9.55 -8.19
N GLY A 424 -9.67 -8.70 -7.15
CA GLY A 424 -9.15 -7.34 -7.19
C GLY A 424 -7.63 -7.27 -7.38
N ASP A 425 -7.17 -6.35 -8.22
CA ASP A 425 -5.74 -6.14 -8.47
C ASP A 425 -5.07 -5.41 -7.29
N ARG A 426 -3.75 -5.62 -7.15
CA ARG A 426 -2.89 -5.02 -6.12
C ARG A 426 -3.27 -5.37 -4.68
N ALA A 427 -3.71 -6.60 -4.44
CA ALA A 427 -4.05 -7.05 -3.09
C ALA A 427 -2.79 -7.39 -2.26
N VAL A 428 -2.75 -6.98 -0.99
CA VAL A 428 -1.65 -7.28 -0.06
C VAL A 428 -2.17 -7.98 1.19
N LEU A 429 -1.72 -9.21 1.44
CA LEU A 429 -2.10 -10.01 2.58
C LEU A 429 -0.85 -10.38 3.37
N SER A 430 -0.75 -9.96 4.64
CA SER A 430 0.46 -10.17 5.45
C SER A 430 0.14 -10.69 6.83
N GLY A 431 0.79 -11.79 7.23
CA GLY A 431 0.48 -12.48 8.49
C GLY A 431 -0.97 -12.97 8.55
N VAL A 432 -1.49 -13.47 7.43
CA VAL A 432 -2.87 -13.96 7.30
C VAL A 432 -2.88 -15.49 7.20
N ARG A 433 -3.91 -16.12 7.76
CA ARG A 433 -4.14 -17.56 7.61
C ARG A 433 -5.30 -17.83 6.65
N PHE A 434 -5.17 -18.85 5.81
CA PHE A 434 -6.22 -19.36 4.93
C PHE A 434 -6.43 -20.84 5.24
N LEU A 435 -7.60 -21.18 5.78
CA LEU A 435 -7.91 -22.54 6.25
C LEU A 435 -9.06 -23.13 5.44
N GLY A 436 -8.91 -24.38 5.02
CA GLY A 436 -9.91 -25.11 4.24
C GLY A 436 -9.35 -26.49 3.85
N ASN A 437 -10.11 -27.23 3.04
CA ASN A 437 -9.68 -28.51 2.46
C ASN A 437 -9.46 -28.33 0.95
N GLN A 438 -10.45 -28.73 0.15
CA GLN A 438 -10.42 -28.57 -1.30
C GLN A 438 -10.75 -27.13 -1.70
N ASP A 439 -9.92 -26.54 -2.57
CA ASP A 439 -10.10 -25.20 -3.15
C ASP A 439 -10.02 -24.04 -2.12
N THR A 440 -9.18 -24.11 -1.09
CA THR A 440 -9.09 -23.09 -0.01
C THR A 440 -8.92 -21.65 -0.51
N LEU A 441 -7.95 -21.37 -1.39
CA LEU A 441 -7.58 -20.02 -1.81
C LEU A 441 -7.70 -19.86 -3.33
N LEU A 442 -8.73 -19.12 -3.75
CA LEU A 442 -8.97 -18.79 -5.15
C LEU A 442 -8.34 -17.43 -5.49
N VAL A 443 -7.14 -17.45 -6.06
CA VAL A 443 -6.46 -16.25 -6.61
C VAL A 443 -6.76 -16.13 -8.09
N ASN A 444 -7.73 -15.27 -8.40
CA ASN A 444 -8.37 -15.16 -9.70
C ASN A 444 -8.13 -13.77 -10.32
N SER A 445 -8.77 -13.50 -11.44
CA SER A 445 -8.82 -12.17 -12.05
C SER A 445 -10.25 -11.88 -12.53
N PRO A 446 -10.59 -10.60 -12.80
CA PRO A 446 -11.94 -10.22 -13.20
C PRO A 446 -12.43 -10.90 -14.48
N ALA A 447 -11.52 -11.25 -15.40
CA ALA A 447 -11.82 -11.97 -16.63
C ALA A 447 -10.56 -12.69 -17.19
N SER A 448 -10.77 -13.65 -18.09
CA SER A 448 -9.65 -14.26 -18.84
C SER A 448 -8.86 -13.19 -19.61
N GLY A 449 -7.53 -13.31 -19.63
CA GLY A 449 -6.63 -12.31 -20.24
C GLY A 449 -6.46 -11.00 -19.47
N VAL A 450 -7.16 -10.79 -18.36
CA VAL A 450 -6.98 -9.62 -17.48
C VAL A 450 -6.03 -9.98 -16.35
N ALA A 451 -4.92 -9.25 -16.23
CA ALA A 451 -3.98 -9.40 -15.13
C ALA A 451 -4.61 -8.89 -13.82
N SER A 452 -4.38 -9.62 -12.74
CA SER A 452 -4.70 -9.22 -11.37
C SER A 452 -3.65 -9.82 -10.44
N ARG A 453 -3.02 -8.98 -9.62
CA ARG A 453 -1.81 -9.31 -8.87
C ARG A 453 -2.07 -9.27 -7.36
N SER A 454 -1.50 -10.25 -6.65
CA SER A 454 -1.62 -10.39 -5.20
C SER A 454 -0.28 -10.72 -4.57
N TRP A 455 0.04 -10.07 -3.45
CA TRP A 455 1.23 -10.31 -2.63
C TRP A 455 0.83 -10.90 -1.28
N PHE A 456 1.30 -12.11 -0.99
CA PHE A 456 1.10 -12.82 0.26
C PHE A 456 2.45 -12.91 0.99
N ASP A 457 2.55 -12.28 2.17
CA ASP A 457 3.79 -12.17 2.94
C ASP A 457 3.63 -12.80 4.32
N ARG A 458 4.47 -13.78 4.66
CA ARG A 458 4.44 -14.47 5.96
C ARG A 458 3.05 -15.03 6.31
N CYS A 459 2.36 -15.56 5.31
CA CYS A 459 1.04 -16.16 5.46
C CYS A 459 1.12 -17.67 5.74
N TRP A 460 0.04 -18.21 6.28
CA TRP A 460 -0.21 -19.65 6.38
C TRP A 460 -1.33 -20.03 5.42
N VAL A 461 -1.09 -20.97 4.52
CA VAL A 461 -2.10 -21.49 3.59
C VAL A 461 -2.22 -22.99 3.81
N GLU A 462 -3.40 -23.49 4.14
CA GLU A 462 -3.64 -24.94 4.25
C GLU A 462 -4.80 -25.46 3.43
N GLY A 463 -4.68 -26.72 3.04
CA GLY A 463 -5.70 -27.47 2.32
C GLY A 463 -5.14 -28.77 1.76
N ASP A 464 -5.92 -29.44 0.92
CA ASP A 464 -5.52 -30.72 0.35
C ASP A 464 -5.50 -30.73 -1.19
N VAL A 465 -6.66 -30.65 -1.84
CA VAL A 465 -6.81 -30.70 -3.30
C VAL A 465 -6.95 -29.29 -3.84
N ASP A 466 -6.05 -28.90 -4.74
CA ASP A 466 -6.08 -27.64 -5.49
C ASP A 466 -6.22 -26.39 -4.60
N PHE A 467 -5.66 -26.43 -3.39
CA PHE A 467 -5.99 -25.44 -2.36
C PHE A 467 -5.41 -24.04 -2.63
N VAL A 468 -4.57 -23.86 -3.66
CA VAL A 468 -4.25 -22.57 -4.29
C VAL A 468 -4.55 -22.66 -5.79
N PHE A 469 -5.59 -21.97 -6.26
CA PHE A 469 -6.04 -22.11 -7.65
C PHE A 469 -6.58 -20.82 -8.25
N GLY A 470 -6.75 -20.81 -9.58
CA GLY A 470 -7.21 -19.65 -10.33
C GLY A 470 -6.21 -19.10 -11.35
N ARG A 471 -6.59 -17.98 -11.96
CA ARG A 471 -5.86 -17.35 -13.08
C ARG A 471 -5.15 -16.04 -12.74
N GLY A 472 -5.15 -15.64 -11.46
CA GLY A 472 -4.43 -14.46 -11.01
C GLY A 472 -2.92 -14.66 -11.00
N THR A 473 -2.18 -13.56 -10.89
CA THR A 473 -0.76 -13.54 -10.55
C THR A 473 -0.63 -13.47 -9.04
N ALA A 474 0.04 -14.45 -8.43
CA ALA A 474 0.16 -14.55 -6.98
C ALA A 474 1.62 -14.76 -6.59
N VAL A 475 2.13 -13.93 -5.69
CA VAL A 475 3.45 -14.14 -5.12
C VAL A 475 3.31 -14.41 -3.63
N PHE A 476 3.86 -15.53 -3.19
CA PHE A 476 3.94 -15.97 -1.80
C PHE A 476 5.39 -15.83 -1.33
N GLY A 477 5.63 -14.92 -0.40
CA GLY A 477 6.94 -14.66 0.19
C GLY A 477 6.99 -15.10 1.64
N ASP A 478 7.96 -15.95 1.97
CA ASP A 478 8.23 -16.36 3.35
C ASP A 478 6.99 -16.98 4.05
N CYS A 479 6.12 -17.64 3.27
CA CYS A 479 4.89 -18.29 3.73
C CYS A 479 5.11 -19.76 4.15
N GLU A 480 4.22 -20.27 5.01
CA GLU A 480 4.04 -21.71 5.21
C GLU A 480 2.88 -22.21 4.33
N ILE A 481 3.15 -23.23 3.53
CA ILE A 481 2.21 -23.91 2.63
C ILE A 481 1.99 -25.32 3.19
N ARG A 482 0.85 -25.54 3.84
CA ARG A 482 0.55 -26.74 4.62
C ARG A 482 -0.43 -27.66 3.90
N SER A 483 0.04 -28.80 3.40
CA SER A 483 -0.85 -29.83 2.86
C SER A 483 -1.44 -30.69 3.97
N LEU A 484 -2.75 -30.85 3.98
CA LEU A 484 -3.47 -31.70 4.93
C LEU A 484 -3.37 -33.17 4.53
N ASP A 485 -3.40 -34.06 5.54
CA ASP A 485 -3.37 -35.50 5.33
C ASP A 485 -4.79 -36.02 5.15
N ARG A 486 -5.07 -36.62 3.99
CA ARG A 486 -6.36 -37.25 3.68
C ARG A 486 -6.38 -38.74 4.09
N GLY A 487 -5.35 -39.22 4.78
CA GLY A 487 -5.19 -40.62 5.18
C GLY A 487 -4.82 -41.54 4.00
N SER A 488 -4.36 -40.97 2.88
CA SER A 488 -4.02 -41.72 1.68
C SER A 488 -2.55 -42.14 1.69
N ALA A 489 -2.28 -43.40 1.34
CA ALA A 489 -0.90 -43.87 1.15
C ALA A 489 -0.32 -43.53 -0.24
N GLY A 490 -1.15 -43.03 -1.17
CA GLY A 490 -0.77 -42.78 -2.56
C GLY A 490 -0.85 -41.32 -2.97
N ASN A 491 -1.97 -40.65 -2.68
CA ASN A 491 -2.21 -39.27 -3.10
C ASN A 491 -3.05 -38.53 -2.05
N ASN A 492 -2.47 -37.51 -1.42
CA ASN A 492 -3.10 -36.63 -0.44
C ASN A 492 -3.47 -35.26 -1.01
N GLY A 493 -3.17 -34.97 -2.28
CA GLY A 493 -3.66 -33.80 -2.97
C GLY A 493 -2.60 -33.02 -3.75
N TYR A 494 -2.95 -31.78 -4.05
CA TYR A 494 -2.26 -30.91 -4.99
C TYR A 494 -2.21 -29.50 -4.42
N VAL A 495 -1.00 -28.93 -4.32
CA VAL A 495 -0.86 -27.57 -3.78
C VAL A 495 -1.49 -26.54 -4.73
N THR A 496 -1.24 -26.66 -6.03
CA THR A 496 -1.68 -25.65 -7.00
C THR A 496 -2.50 -26.20 -8.16
N ALA A 497 -3.48 -25.41 -8.59
CA ALA A 497 -4.23 -25.58 -9.83
C ALA A 497 -4.37 -24.24 -10.57
N GLY A 498 -3.25 -23.77 -11.15
CA GLY A 498 -3.22 -22.52 -11.90
C GLY A 498 -3.97 -22.61 -13.22
N SER A 499 -4.53 -21.48 -13.68
CA SER A 499 -5.26 -21.35 -14.94
C SER A 499 -4.96 -20.02 -15.66
N GLN A 500 -3.75 -19.50 -15.51
CA GLN A 500 -3.34 -18.23 -16.12
C GLN A 500 -3.43 -18.27 -17.65
N ASP A 501 -3.92 -17.19 -18.26
CA ASP A 501 -3.89 -17.05 -19.72
C ASP A 501 -2.44 -17.03 -20.22
N LEU A 502 -2.17 -17.68 -21.35
CA LEU A 502 -0.85 -17.78 -21.98
C LEU A 502 -0.22 -16.40 -22.25
N GLY A 503 -1.03 -15.36 -22.48
CA GLY A 503 -0.58 -13.98 -22.66
C GLY A 503 -0.09 -13.29 -21.39
N ILE A 504 -0.37 -13.87 -20.22
CA ILE A 504 0.12 -13.37 -18.92
C ILE A 504 1.42 -14.08 -18.59
N ALA A 505 2.52 -13.32 -18.51
CA ALA A 505 3.86 -13.87 -18.30
C ALA A 505 4.04 -14.54 -16.92
N HIS A 506 3.37 -14.01 -15.89
CA HIS A 506 3.59 -14.38 -14.49
C HIS A 506 2.30 -14.93 -13.86
N GLY A 507 2.36 -16.16 -13.36
CA GLY A 507 1.32 -16.82 -12.58
C GLY A 507 1.68 -16.87 -11.10
N TYR A 508 2.00 -18.06 -10.61
CA TYR A 508 2.32 -18.27 -9.19
C TYR A 508 3.83 -18.31 -8.95
N LEU A 509 4.26 -17.58 -7.93
CA LEU A 509 5.63 -17.61 -7.42
C LEU A 509 5.61 -17.89 -5.92
N PHE A 510 6.20 -19.00 -5.51
CA PHE A 510 6.52 -19.30 -4.13
C PHE A 510 8.00 -19.04 -3.91
N ASP A 511 8.32 -18.00 -3.14
CA ASP A 511 9.66 -17.51 -2.89
C ASP A 511 9.98 -17.59 -1.39
N ARG A 512 11.03 -18.32 -1.02
CA ARG A 512 11.42 -18.59 0.38
C ARG A 512 10.31 -19.20 1.25
N CYS A 513 9.38 -19.93 0.65
CA CYS A 513 8.30 -20.60 1.36
C CYS A 513 8.75 -21.92 2.02
N ARG A 514 7.93 -22.43 2.93
CA ARG A 514 8.07 -23.77 3.53
C ARG A 514 6.85 -24.61 3.19
N PHE A 515 7.06 -25.72 2.49
CA PHE A 515 6.03 -26.69 2.18
C PHE A 515 6.07 -27.79 3.24
N THR A 516 5.01 -27.91 4.04
CA THR A 516 4.95 -28.86 5.17
C THR A 516 3.67 -29.70 5.13
N SER A 517 3.71 -30.87 5.75
CA SER A 517 2.55 -31.76 5.85
C SER A 517 2.78 -32.81 6.93
N GLY A 518 1.68 -33.39 7.45
CA GLY A 518 1.69 -34.62 8.23
C GLY A 518 1.50 -35.89 7.37
N ALA A 519 1.19 -35.74 6.08
CA ALA A 519 0.91 -36.84 5.16
C ALA A 519 2.14 -37.73 4.92
N ALA A 520 1.87 -38.95 4.44
CA ALA A 520 2.91 -39.91 4.05
C ALA A 520 3.89 -39.32 3.01
N ALA A 521 5.14 -39.78 3.04
CA ALA A 521 6.18 -39.32 2.13
C ALA A 521 5.81 -39.57 0.66
N GLY A 522 6.07 -38.60 -0.20
CA GLY A 522 5.87 -38.70 -1.64
C GLY A 522 4.42 -38.76 -2.13
N THR A 523 3.44 -38.33 -1.32
CA THR A 523 2.00 -38.43 -1.62
C THR A 523 1.33 -37.10 -1.99
N VAL A 524 2.05 -35.99 -1.97
CA VAL A 524 1.51 -34.66 -2.30
C VAL A 524 2.19 -34.10 -3.54
N HIS A 525 1.41 -33.54 -4.45
CA HIS A 525 1.88 -32.92 -5.69
C HIS A 525 1.98 -31.39 -5.54
N LEU A 526 2.96 -30.76 -6.19
CA LEU A 526 3.10 -29.30 -6.21
C LEU A 526 2.02 -28.65 -7.10
N GLY A 527 1.53 -29.34 -8.12
CA GLY A 527 0.37 -28.84 -8.86
C GLY A 527 0.01 -29.57 -10.13
N ARG A 528 -1.05 -29.07 -10.77
CA ARG A 528 -1.61 -29.56 -12.02
C ARG A 528 -2.23 -28.44 -12.85
N PRO A 529 -2.28 -28.55 -14.20
CA PRO A 529 -2.73 -27.45 -15.05
C PRO A 529 -4.25 -27.42 -15.13
N TRP A 530 -4.89 -26.46 -14.46
CA TRP A 530 -6.33 -26.32 -14.56
C TRP A 530 -6.68 -25.53 -15.82
N HIS A 531 -7.47 -26.18 -16.70
CA HIS A 531 -8.08 -25.55 -17.88
C HIS A 531 -9.60 -25.39 -17.61
N PRO A 532 -10.05 -24.22 -17.09
CA PRO A 532 -11.46 -24.00 -16.77
C PRO A 532 -12.31 -24.22 -18.01
N SER A 533 -13.30 -25.11 -17.93
CA SER A 533 -14.16 -25.49 -19.06
C SER A 533 -13.39 -25.94 -20.32
N GLY A 534 -12.17 -26.45 -20.16
CA GLY A 534 -11.31 -26.89 -21.26
C GLY A 534 -10.66 -25.75 -22.06
N ASP A 535 -10.55 -24.54 -21.50
CA ASP A 535 -9.92 -23.40 -22.18
C ASP A 535 -8.44 -23.69 -22.52
N PRO A 536 -8.07 -23.85 -23.81
CA PRO A 536 -6.70 -24.16 -24.21
C PRO A 536 -5.73 -23.00 -23.99
N ARG A 537 -6.23 -21.78 -23.73
CA ARG A 537 -5.37 -20.62 -23.42
C ARG A 537 -4.96 -20.57 -21.95
N ALA A 538 -5.62 -21.32 -21.07
CA ALA A 538 -5.29 -21.40 -19.65
C ALA A 538 -4.02 -22.26 -19.43
N VAL A 539 -2.85 -21.70 -19.73
CA VAL A 539 -1.56 -22.38 -19.59
C VAL A 539 -0.91 -21.94 -18.28
N ALA A 540 -1.19 -22.72 -17.24
CA ALA A 540 -0.74 -22.50 -15.86
C ALA A 540 0.76 -22.19 -15.77
N GLN A 541 1.14 -21.23 -14.93
CA GLN A 541 2.53 -20.93 -14.62
C GLN A 541 2.75 -21.00 -13.12
N VAL A 542 3.68 -21.86 -12.69
CA VAL A 542 4.03 -22.02 -11.28
C VAL A 542 5.55 -22.11 -11.17
N LEU A 543 6.13 -21.26 -10.33
CA LEU A 543 7.53 -21.31 -9.94
C LEU A 543 7.64 -21.47 -8.43
N VAL A 544 8.31 -22.53 -7.99
CA VAL A 544 8.72 -22.70 -6.58
C VAL A 544 10.22 -22.49 -6.48
N ARG A 545 10.65 -21.43 -5.79
CA ARG A 545 12.07 -21.07 -5.69
C ARG A 545 12.52 -20.76 -4.28
N ASP A 546 13.80 -21.02 -4.03
CA ASP A 546 14.48 -20.69 -2.78
C ASP A 546 13.75 -21.23 -1.52
N SER A 547 12.94 -22.26 -1.70
CA SER A 547 11.96 -22.76 -0.73
C SER A 547 12.39 -24.08 -0.11
N TRP A 548 11.83 -24.42 1.04
CA TRP A 548 12.02 -25.73 1.69
C TRP A 548 10.85 -26.66 1.37
N LEU A 549 11.14 -27.86 0.86
CA LEU A 549 10.15 -28.89 0.51
C LEU A 549 10.27 -30.11 1.43
N GLY A 550 9.19 -30.43 2.14
CA GLY A 550 9.11 -31.59 3.03
C GLY A 550 8.97 -32.93 2.29
N ALA A 551 9.13 -34.03 3.03
CA ALA A 551 9.21 -35.38 2.46
C ALA A 551 7.90 -35.88 1.83
N HIS A 552 6.77 -35.24 2.14
CA HIS A 552 5.46 -35.51 1.54
C HIS A 552 5.41 -35.17 0.05
N VAL A 553 6.28 -34.28 -0.46
CA VAL A 553 6.28 -33.91 -1.87
C VAL A 553 6.73 -35.08 -2.74
N ALA A 554 5.90 -35.45 -3.72
CA ALA A 554 6.13 -36.54 -4.65
C ALA A 554 7.38 -36.33 -5.53
N ALA A 555 8.02 -37.43 -5.95
CA ALA A 555 9.15 -37.40 -6.88
C ALA A 555 8.75 -36.86 -8.26
N SER A 556 7.53 -37.13 -8.70
CA SER A 556 6.86 -36.50 -9.85
C SER A 556 5.78 -35.55 -9.31
N PRO A 557 6.14 -34.29 -8.98
CA PRO A 557 5.26 -33.37 -8.26
C PRO A 557 4.24 -32.67 -9.15
N TRP A 558 4.36 -32.81 -10.47
CA TRP A 558 3.46 -32.20 -11.45
C TRP A 558 2.63 -33.30 -12.10
N THR A 559 1.31 -33.11 -12.17
CA THR A 559 0.39 -34.11 -12.73
C THR A 559 -0.53 -33.53 -13.78
N ASP A 560 -0.99 -34.38 -14.69
CA ASP A 560 -2.01 -34.02 -15.66
C ASP A 560 -3.36 -33.71 -14.97
N MET A 561 -4.20 -32.92 -15.63
CA MET A 561 -5.56 -32.63 -15.17
C MET A 561 -6.52 -32.60 -16.34
N SER A 562 -7.60 -33.38 -16.24
CA SER A 562 -8.72 -33.36 -17.21
C SER A 562 -8.29 -33.51 -18.68
N GLY A 563 -7.23 -34.30 -18.95
CA GLY A 563 -6.71 -34.56 -20.28
C GLY A 563 -5.62 -33.58 -20.77
N PHE A 564 -5.29 -32.55 -19.99
CA PHE A 564 -4.21 -31.62 -20.29
C PHE A 564 -2.93 -32.04 -19.57
N SER A 565 -1.81 -32.06 -20.30
CA SER A 565 -0.55 -32.52 -19.76
C SER A 565 0.15 -31.43 -18.96
N TRP A 566 0.71 -31.79 -17.80
CA TRP A 566 1.58 -30.87 -17.05
C TRP A 566 2.81 -30.42 -17.86
N ARG A 567 3.23 -31.22 -18.85
CA ARG A 567 4.38 -30.90 -19.71
C ARG A 567 4.12 -29.73 -20.66
N GLU A 568 2.85 -29.39 -20.88
CA GLU A 568 2.44 -28.22 -21.68
C GLU A 568 2.28 -26.97 -20.81
N ALA A 569 2.30 -27.13 -19.48
CA ALA A 569 2.26 -26.04 -18.52
C ALA A 569 3.65 -25.41 -18.28
N ARG A 570 3.66 -24.22 -17.69
CA ARG A 570 4.87 -23.45 -17.37
C ARG A 570 5.28 -23.68 -15.91
N PHE A 571 5.57 -24.93 -15.57
CA PHE A 571 5.98 -25.34 -14.23
C PHE A 571 7.50 -25.42 -14.11
N ALA A 572 8.05 -24.83 -13.05
CA ALA A 572 9.47 -24.86 -12.79
C ALA A 572 9.80 -24.78 -11.29
N GLU A 573 11.01 -25.23 -10.96
CA GLU A 573 11.60 -25.11 -9.63
C GLU A 573 12.98 -24.44 -9.70
N HIS A 574 13.43 -23.79 -8.62
CA HIS A 574 14.76 -23.17 -8.59
C HIS A 574 15.36 -23.10 -7.18
N ARG A 575 16.52 -23.72 -6.95
CA ARG A 575 17.26 -23.68 -5.66
C ARG A 575 16.40 -24.05 -4.44
N ASN A 576 15.46 -24.97 -4.62
CA ASN A 576 14.72 -25.55 -3.51
C ASN A 576 15.62 -26.48 -2.69
N ARG A 577 15.29 -26.66 -1.42
CA ARG A 577 16.03 -27.49 -0.46
C ARG A 577 15.07 -28.36 0.36
N GLY A 578 15.60 -29.37 1.06
CA GLY A 578 14.80 -30.29 1.88
C GLY A 578 14.54 -31.64 1.20
N PRO A 579 13.97 -32.61 1.93
CA PRO A 579 13.83 -33.98 1.46
C PRO A 579 12.90 -34.15 0.23
N GLY A 580 11.97 -33.22 -0.01
CA GLY A 580 11.10 -33.21 -1.18
C GLY A 580 11.67 -32.46 -2.40
N ALA A 581 12.83 -31.82 -2.26
CA ALA A 581 13.47 -31.00 -3.31
C ALA A 581 14.44 -31.84 -4.15
N GLN A 582 13.91 -32.87 -4.82
CA GLN A 582 14.69 -33.69 -5.75
C GLN A 582 14.84 -32.98 -7.10
N VAL A 583 15.89 -33.31 -7.86
CA VAL A 583 16.06 -32.87 -9.26
C VAL A 583 15.94 -34.11 -10.14
N THR A 584 14.87 -34.19 -10.91
CA THR A 584 14.55 -35.33 -11.79
C THR A 584 14.05 -34.82 -13.15
N PRO A 585 13.98 -35.67 -14.19
CA PRO A 585 13.45 -35.27 -15.50
C PRO A 585 12.00 -34.77 -15.47
N ASP A 586 11.22 -35.15 -14.45
CA ASP A 586 9.84 -34.71 -14.25
C ASP A 586 9.72 -33.44 -13.38
N ARG A 587 10.84 -32.73 -13.16
CA ARG A 587 10.93 -31.54 -12.32
C ARG A 587 11.73 -30.44 -13.02
N PRO A 588 11.11 -29.71 -13.97
CA PRO A 588 11.80 -28.69 -14.74
C PRO A 588 12.47 -27.66 -13.81
N GLN A 589 13.73 -27.35 -14.07
CA GLN A 589 14.47 -26.34 -13.32
C GLN A 589 14.49 -25.04 -14.11
N LEU A 590 14.24 -23.91 -13.44
CA LEU A 590 14.42 -22.60 -14.03
C LEU A 590 15.92 -22.38 -14.29
N PRO A 591 16.34 -22.08 -15.54
CA PRO A 591 17.73 -21.77 -15.86
C PRO A 591 18.22 -20.55 -15.08
N ALA A 592 19.46 -20.59 -14.57
CA ALA A 592 20.05 -19.48 -13.81
C ALA A 592 20.07 -18.15 -14.60
N ALA A 593 20.25 -18.21 -15.93
CA ALA A 593 20.23 -17.03 -16.79
C ALA A 593 18.86 -16.33 -16.85
N GLU A 594 17.78 -17.00 -16.47
CA GLU A 594 16.43 -16.46 -16.46
C GLU A 594 16.00 -15.94 -15.07
N GLU A 595 16.80 -16.15 -14.02
CA GLU A 595 16.42 -15.85 -12.63
C GLU A 595 15.95 -14.40 -12.44
N THR A 596 16.57 -13.44 -13.13
CA THR A 596 16.26 -12.01 -13.04
C THR A 596 14.89 -11.65 -13.62
N ARG A 597 14.32 -12.49 -14.49
CA ARG A 597 12.98 -12.32 -15.06
C ARG A 597 11.88 -12.85 -14.11
N PHE A 598 12.25 -13.66 -13.13
CA PHE A 598 11.32 -14.33 -12.22
C PHE A 598 11.59 -13.95 -10.75
N THR A 599 11.50 -12.66 -10.45
CA THR A 599 11.66 -12.12 -9.10
C THR A 599 10.32 -11.65 -8.55
N VAL A 600 10.23 -11.48 -7.22
CA VAL A 600 9.05 -10.86 -6.58
C VAL A 600 8.69 -9.53 -7.27
N ARG A 601 9.69 -8.71 -7.61
CA ARG A 601 9.49 -7.44 -8.31
C ARG A 601 8.88 -7.63 -9.69
N THR A 602 9.41 -8.49 -10.55
CA THR A 602 8.93 -8.63 -11.93
C THR A 602 7.51 -9.20 -12.00
N TYR A 603 7.14 -10.07 -11.04
CA TYR A 603 5.76 -10.56 -10.93
C TYR A 603 4.77 -9.46 -10.55
N LEU A 604 5.18 -8.52 -9.70
CA LEU A 604 4.27 -7.55 -9.10
C LEU A 604 4.27 -6.20 -9.83
N GLU A 605 5.38 -5.79 -10.45
CA GLU A 605 5.52 -4.44 -11.00
C GLU A 605 4.50 -4.15 -12.10
N GLY A 606 4.21 -5.11 -12.97
CA GLY A 606 3.30 -4.92 -14.10
C GLY A 606 3.60 -3.63 -14.88
N ASP A 607 2.58 -3.07 -15.52
CA ASP A 607 2.72 -1.80 -16.23
C ASP A 607 2.64 -0.59 -15.29
N ASP A 608 2.22 -0.73 -14.03
CA ASP A 608 2.08 0.39 -13.09
C ASP A 608 3.21 0.51 -12.07
N GLY A 609 4.23 -0.35 -12.14
CA GLY A 609 5.39 -0.33 -11.24
C GLY A 609 5.06 -0.69 -9.79
N TRP A 610 3.97 -1.42 -9.52
CA TRP A 610 3.54 -1.81 -8.17
C TRP A 610 4.60 -2.65 -7.43
N ALA A 611 4.95 -2.25 -6.21
CA ALA A 611 6.05 -2.87 -5.46
C ALA A 611 5.74 -3.05 -3.96
N PRO A 612 4.71 -3.83 -3.60
CA PRO A 612 4.26 -3.99 -2.21
C PRO A 612 5.29 -4.70 -1.31
N GLN A 613 6.21 -5.49 -1.88
CA GLN A 613 7.31 -6.14 -1.15
C GLN A 613 8.33 -5.16 -0.57
N LEU A 614 8.32 -3.91 -1.05
CA LEU A 614 9.11 -2.84 -0.48
C LEU A 614 8.37 -2.14 0.67
N ALA A 615 7.07 -2.38 0.85
CA ALA A 615 6.33 -1.96 2.03
C ALA A 615 6.76 -2.83 3.22
N GLY A 616 7.38 -2.22 4.22
CA GLY A 616 7.78 -2.90 5.47
C GLY A 616 9.24 -3.30 5.59
N THR A 617 10.13 -2.91 4.66
CA THR A 617 11.59 -3.12 4.79
C THR A 617 12.35 -1.80 4.77
N ALA A 618 13.01 -1.48 5.89
CA ALA A 618 13.97 -0.38 6.17
C ALA A 618 13.65 1.08 5.78
N ALA A 619 12.77 1.34 4.80
CA ALA A 619 12.35 2.65 4.32
C ALA A 619 10.86 2.95 4.60
N ASP A 620 10.17 2.03 5.28
CA ASP A 620 8.85 2.31 5.83
C ASP A 620 8.99 3.33 6.96
N SER A 621 8.24 4.42 6.80
CA SER A 621 7.73 5.27 7.86
C SER A 621 6.93 4.42 8.85
N THR A 622 7.67 3.68 9.68
CA THR A 622 7.28 2.74 10.75
C THR A 622 6.44 3.38 11.85
N ALA A 623 5.83 4.53 11.59
CA ALA A 623 5.15 5.36 12.56
C ALA A 623 3.63 5.47 12.31
N LEU A 624 3.11 5.38 11.08
CA LEU A 624 1.68 5.71 10.90
C LEU A 624 0.68 4.64 11.32
N LEU A 625 1.09 3.36 11.32
CA LEU A 625 0.22 2.27 11.78
C LEU A 625 0.32 2.05 13.29
N ALA A 626 1.46 2.33 13.92
CA ALA A 626 1.64 2.29 15.38
C ALA A 626 1.00 3.50 16.09
N LEU A 627 0.76 4.60 15.37
CA LEU A 627 0.15 5.83 15.91
C LEU A 627 -1.38 5.87 15.74
N GLN A 628 -2.00 4.73 15.41
CA GLN A 628 -3.46 4.55 15.38
C GLN A 628 -3.97 3.61 16.49
N ASP A 629 -3.09 3.17 17.38
CA ASP A 629 -3.42 2.43 18.61
C ASP A 629 -4.03 3.35 19.68
#